data_AF-A0A7S1S1C9-F1
#
_entry.id   AF-A0A7S1S1C9-F1
#
_cell.length_a   1.000
_cell.length_b   1.000
_cell.length_c   1.000
_cell.angle_alpha   90.00
_cell.angle_beta   90.00
_cell.angle_gamma   90.00
#
_symmetry.space_group_name_H-M   'P 1'
#
loop_
_entity.id
_entity.type
_entity.pdbx_description
1 polymer ?
#
loop_
_entity_poly.entity_id
_entity_poly.type
_entity_poly.pdbx_seq_one_letter_code
_entity_poly.pdbx_strand_id
1 'polypeptide(L)'
;MDPDLMERVQVRWQGDAILSGPSEYWTSVINAGRQCSLEMIRNALPPGDGLDSASQVLASIMHVGDVLALAGSGAPATLCCSESEEPLHQLATRYVSKCDMAAPALEVVEKPALRLRGEGEGPEAEADLFITDMQADVNKKIKKAFSEPGNATFCPPLSWVRAVLLPLNKEFVVSRKPDNGGDKTYTSAEDLQVDYASGDLHPGDLKPAVGKALNAVLGSVRPGLKTNVLKTAQKKLAAYVKAKHKQKSK
;
A
#
# COMPACT_ATOMS: atom_id res chain seq x y z
N MET A 1 -13.52 -12.43 -5.57
CA MET A 1 -13.39 -11.04 -6.06
C MET A 1 -14.64 -10.74 -6.85
N ASP A 2 -15.18 -9.54 -6.68
CA ASP A 2 -16.33 -9.05 -7.44
C ASP A 2 -15.96 -9.00 -8.94
N PRO A 3 -16.57 -9.85 -9.80
CA PRO A 3 -16.27 -9.88 -11.23
C PRO A 3 -16.48 -8.52 -11.89
N ASP A 4 -17.50 -7.78 -11.47
CA ASP A 4 -17.87 -6.48 -12.04
C ASP A 4 -16.79 -5.43 -11.74
N LEU A 5 -16.13 -5.53 -10.58
CA LEU A 5 -15.00 -4.67 -10.25
C LEU A 5 -13.80 -4.98 -11.15
N MET A 6 -13.49 -6.26 -11.37
CA MET A 6 -12.33 -6.66 -12.17
C MET A 6 -12.48 -6.29 -13.65
N GLU A 7 -13.71 -6.25 -14.17
CA GLU A 7 -13.99 -5.74 -15.52
C GLU A 7 -13.67 -4.25 -15.68
N ARG A 8 -13.73 -3.48 -14.59
CA ARG A 8 -13.44 -2.04 -14.57
C ARG A 8 -11.98 -1.69 -14.24
N VAL A 9 -11.18 -2.67 -13.81
CA VAL A 9 -9.77 -2.44 -13.44
C VAL A 9 -8.86 -2.74 -14.63
N GLN A 10 -8.04 -1.75 -15.00
CA GLN A 10 -7.01 -1.91 -16.03
C GLN A 10 -5.62 -1.77 -15.41
N VAL A 11 -4.74 -2.73 -15.69
CA VAL A 11 -3.32 -2.63 -15.39
C VAL A 11 -2.59 -2.24 -16.67
N ARG A 12 -1.89 -1.11 -16.65
CA ARG A 12 -1.11 -0.61 -17.79
C ARG A 12 0.37 -0.57 -17.43
N TRP A 13 1.19 -1.12 -18.31
CA TRP A 13 2.64 -0.95 -18.22
C TRP A 13 3.01 0.39 -18.81
N GLN A 14 3.73 1.21 -18.04
CA GLN A 14 4.18 2.54 -18.50
C GLN A 14 4.97 2.43 -19.81
N GLY A 15 5.85 1.43 -19.94
CA GLY A 15 6.60 1.20 -21.17
C GLY A 15 5.72 0.98 -22.39
N ASP A 16 4.70 0.11 -22.29
CA ASP A 16 3.76 -0.13 -23.39
C ASP A 16 2.94 1.11 -23.73
N ALA A 17 2.52 1.87 -22.70
CA ALA A 17 1.80 3.13 -22.88
C ALA A 17 2.65 4.16 -23.63
N ILE A 18 3.93 4.33 -23.25
CA ILE A 18 4.88 5.22 -23.95
C ILE A 18 5.08 4.76 -25.39
N LEU A 19 5.30 3.47 -25.61
CA LEU A 19 5.57 2.91 -26.93
C LEU A 19 4.37 2.95 -27.89
N SER A 20 3.16 3.20 -27.38
CA SER A 20 1.98 3.40 -28.23
C SER A 20 1.99 4.73 -29.01
N GLY A 21 2.74 5.72 -28.52
CA GLY A 21 2.90 7.05 -29.14
C GLY A 21 4.18 7.73 -28.66
N PRO A 22 5.36 7.18 -28.97
CA PRO A 22 6.61 7.55 -28.30
C PRO A 22 7.04 8.98 -28.64
N SER A 23 6.83 9.42 -29.88
CA SER A 23 7.20 10.76 -30.33
C SER A 23 6.38 11.82 -29.60
N GLU A 24 5.07 11.62 -29.53
CA GLU A 24 4.11 12.48 -28.84
C GLU A 24 4.41 12.51 -27.34
N TYR A 25 4.61 11.35 -26.73
CA TYR A 25 4.95 11.23 -25.31
C TYR A 25 6.23 11.98 -24.98
N TRP A 26 7.35 11.70 -25.65
CA TRP A 26 8.62 12.35 -25.33
C TRP A 26 8.63 13.83 -25.67
N THR A 27 7.92 14.27 -26.72
CA THR A 27 7.72 15.70 -26.99
C THR A 27 7.00 16.38 -25.83
N SER A 28 5.97 15.73 -25.27
CA SER A 28 5.25 16.25 -24.11
C SER A 28 6.12 16.35 -22.86
N VAL A 29 6.94 15.33 -22.59
CA VAL A 29 7.91 15.29 -21.47
C VAL A 29 8.96 16.40 -21.65
N ILE A 30 9.50 16.59 -22.85
CA ILE A 30 10.46 17.66 -23.13
C ILE A 30 9.82 19.04 -22.90
N ASN A 31 8.59 19.24 -23.38
CA ASN A 31 7.87 20.51 -23.20
C ASN A 31 7.57 20.78 -21.71
N ALA A 32 7.19 19.76 -20.96
CA ALA A 32 7.01 19.85 -19.51
C ALA A 32 8.32 20.19 -18.80
N GLY A 33 9.42 19.52 -19.16
CA GLY A 33 10.74 19.77 -18.60
C GLY A 33 11.24 21.19 -18.84
N ARG A 34 10.89 21.82 -19.97
CA ARG A 34 11.22 23.23 -20.24
C ARG A 34 10.48 24.22 -19.34
N GLN A 35 9.38 23.82 -18.71
CA GLN A 35 8.54 24.67 -17.87
C GLN A 35 8.63 24.35 -16.36
N CYS A 36 9.26 23.24 -16.00
CA CYS A 36 9.45 22.83 -14.61
C CYS A 36 10.88 23.14 -14.17
N SER A 37 11.04 24.08 -13.23
CA SER A 37 12.36 24.37 -12.65
C SER A 37 12.83 23.23 -11.75
N LEU A 38 14.15 23.12 -11.54
CA LEU A 38 14.72 22.14 -10.61
C LEU A 38 14.21 22.32 -9.18
N GLU A 39 13.89 23.55 -8.78
CA GLU A 39 13.31 23.86 -7.48
C GLU A 39 11.87 23.35 -7.37
N MET A 40 11.05 23.52 -8.42
CA MET A 40 9.70 22.96 -8.46
C MET A 40 9.72 21.44 -8.34
N ILE A 41 10.66 20.79 -9.03
CA ILE A 41 10.84 19.33 -8.95
C ILE A 41 11.30 18.91 -7.55
N ARG A 42 12.30 19.59 -6.98
CA ARG A 42 12.79 19.29 -5.63
C ARG A 42 11.68 19.40 -4.58
N ASN A 43 10.86 20.43 -4.66
CA ASN A 43 9.74 20.64 -3.74
C ASN A 43 8.58 19.65 -3.96
N ALA A 44 8.57 18.95 -5.09
CA ALA A 44 7.57 17.95 -5.43
C ALA A 44 7.98 16.52 -5.03
N LEU A 45 9.24 16.30 -4.65
CA LEU A 45 9.71 14.99 -4.21
C LEU A 45 9.15 14.63 -2.82
N PRO A 46 8.97 13.33 -2.52
CA PRO A 46 8.55 12.88 -1.19
C PRO A 46 9.45 13.40 -0.06
N PRO A 47 8.91 13.61 1.15
CA PRO A 47 9.72 14.01 2.30
C PRO A 47 10.88 13.05 2.56
N GLY A 48 12.09 13.61 2.70
CA GLY A 48 13.31 12.83 2.90
C GLY A 48 14.08 12.52 1.61
N ASP A 49 13.48 12.71 0.44
CA ASP A 49 14.16 12.55 -0.84
C ASP A 49 14.86 13.86 -1.25
N GLY A 50 16.16 13.77 -1.53
CA GLY A 50 16.93 14.81 -2.18
C GLY A 50 16.82 14.73 -3.70
N LEU A 51 17.19 15.80 -4.40
CA LEU A 51 17.40 15.76 -5.85
C LEU A 51 18.85 15.36 -6.15
N ASP A 52 19.19 14.11 -5.80
CA ASP A 52 20.56 13.59 -5.78
C ASP A 52 21.00 13.00 -7.14
N SER A 53 20.05 12.71 -8.03
CA SER A 53 20.31 12.14 -9.35
C SER A 53 19.45 12.80 -10.44
N ALA A 54 20.03 12.97 -11.62
CA ALA A 54 19.32 13.40 -12.82
C ALA A 54 18.15 12.46 -13.18
N SER A 55 18.20 11.19 -12.77
CA SER A 55 17.09 10.25 -12.98
C SER A 55 15.82 10.67 -12.23
N GLN A 56 15.93 11.35 -11.09
CA GLN A 56 14.77 11.84 -10.33
C GLN A 56 14.10 13.00 -11.04
N VAL A 57 14.88 13.87 -11.69
CA VAL A 57 14.36 14.92 -12.58
C VAL A 57 13.55 14.28 -13.70
N LEU A 58 14.15 13.31 -14.41
CA LEU A 58 13.48 12.64 -15.53
C LEU A 58 12.22 11.90 -15.08
N ALA A 59 12.27 11.13 -14.00
CA ALA A 59 11.12 10.41 -13.47
C ALA A 59 9.96 11.36 -13.09
N SER A 60 10.27 12.51 -12.49
CA SER A 60 9.26 13.50 -12.12
C SER A 60 8.58 14.12 -13.34
N ILE A 61 9.34 14.42 -14.40
CA ILE A 61 8.76 14.99 -15.62
C ILE A 61 8.06 13.93 -16.48
N MET A 62 8.52 12.68 -16.45
CA MET A 62 7.78 11.55 -17.03
C MET A 62 6.43 11.35 -16.35
N HIS A 63 6.35 11.49 -15.02
CA HIS A 63 5.08 11.48 -14.30
C HIS A 63 4.14 12.60 -14.79
N VAL A 64 4.64 13.81 -15.01
CA VAL A 64 3.85 14.90 -15.63
C VAL A 64 3.35 14.49 -17.02
N GLY A 65 4.20 13.85 -17.83
CA GLY A 65 3.82 13.31 -19.14
C GLY A 65 2.74 12.23 -19.06
N ASP A 66 2.81 11.33 -18.09
CA ASP A 66 1.81 10.28 -17.87
C ASP A 66 0.45 10.87 -17.48
N VAL A 67 0.44 11.85 -16.57
CA VAL A 67 -0.79 12.54 -16.17
C VAL A 67 -1.38 13.36 -17.33
N LEU A 68 -0.54 13.99 -18.15
CA LEU A 68 -0.99 14.70 -19.35
C LEU A 68 -1.59 13.74 -20.38
N ALA A 69 -0.97 12.58 -20.60
CA ALA A 69 -1.50 11.55 -21.49
C ALA A 69 -2.85 11.01 -20.99
N LEU A 70 -3.00 10.83 -19.67
CA LEU A 70 -4.27 10.45 -19.05
C LEU A 70 -5.35 11.52 -19.27
N ALA A 71 -5.03 12.79 -19.02
CA ALA A 71 -5.95 13.91 -19.24
C ALA A 71 -6.33 14.07 -20.73
N GLY A 72 -5.42 13.75 -21.64
CA GLY A 72 -5.63 13.77 -23.10
C GLY A 72 -6.69 12.80 -23.60
N SER A 73 -7.09 11.81 -22.79
CA SER A 73 -8.22 10.93 -23.11
C SER A 73 -9.58 11.63 -23.09
N GLY A 74 -9.67 12.83 -22.50
CA GLY A 74 -10.91 13.61 -22.38
C GLY A 74 -11.89 13.11 -21.31
N ALA A 75 -11.60 11.98 -20.65
CA ALA A 75 -12.40 11.48 -19.55
C ALA A 75 -12.00 12.17 -18.22
N PRO A 76 -12.97 12.51 -17.35
CA PRO A 76 -12.66 12.93 -15.99
C PRO A 76 -11.84 11.86 -15.26
N ALA A 77 -10.76 12.27 -14.62
CA ALA A 77 -9.89 11.38 -13.89
C ALA A 77 -9.62 11.92 -12.48
N THR A 78 -9.43 11.01 -11.53
CA THR A 78 -8.97 11.31 -10.17
C THR A 78 -7.67 10.56 -9.95
N LEU A 79 -6.64 11.28 -9.49
CA LEU A 79 -5.39 10.70 -9.05
C LEU A 79 -5.47 10.47 -7.55
N CYS A 80 -5.41 9.21 -7.14
CA CYS A 80 -5.37 8.83 -5.74
C CYS A 80 -3.90 8.65 -5.32
N CYS A 81 -3.49 9.27 -4.21
CA CYS A 81 -2.12 9.21 -3.75
C CYS A 81 -2.01 9.28 -2.22
N SER A 82 -0.85 8.96 -1.68
CA SER A 82 -0.53 9.28 -0.29
C SER A 82 -0.17 10.76 -0.11
N GLU A 83 -0.19 11.26 1.12
CA GLU A 83 0.23 12.64 1.45
C GLU A 83 1.66 12.94 0.96
N SER A 84 2.57 11.96 1.05
CA SER A 84 3.96 12.12 0.58
C SER A 84 4.11 12.26 -0.93
N GLU A 85 3.15 11.75 -1.70
CA GLU A 85 3.18 11.78 -3.18
C GLU A 85 2.36 12.94 -3.74
N GLU A 86 1.50 13.57 -2.93
CA GLU A 86 0.62 14.66 -3.32
C GLU A 86 1.37 15.81 -4.02
N PRO A 87 2.55 16.29 -3.55
CA PRO A 87 3.26 17.38 -4.22
C PRO A 87 3.63 17.06 -5.68
N LEU A 88 3.98 15.81 -5.98
CA LEU A 88 4.30 15.36 -7.35
C LEU A 88 3.06 15.34 -8.24
N HIS A 89 1.92 14.89 -7.72
CA HIS A 89 0.64 14.94 -8.44
C HIS A 89 0.13 16.38 -8.62
N GLN A 90 0.34 17.27 -7.64
CA GLN A 90 0.05 18.70 -7.77
C GLN A 90 0.91 19.36 -8.85
N LEU A 91 2.20 19.01 -8.94
CA LEU A 91 3.07 19.50 -10.01
C LEU A 91 2.50 19.12 -11.38
N ALA A 92 2.08 17.86 -11.54
CA ALA A 92 1.52 17.35 -12.79
C ALA A 92 0.18 18.02 -13.16
N THR A 93 -0.78 18.07 -12.24
CA THR A 93 -2.10 18.69 -12.48
C THR A 93 -2.02 20.19 -12.77
N ARG A 94 -1.10 20.91 -12.11
CA ARG A 94 -0.80 22.32 -12.42
C ARG A 94 -0.27 22.48 -13.83
N TYR A 95 0.59 21.57 -14.29
CA TYR A 95 1.09 21.60 -15.66
C TYR A 95 -0.04 21.32 -16.68
N VAL A 96 -0.86 20.28 -16.46
CA VAL A 96 -2.02 19.97 -17.32
C VAL A 96 -2.98 21.16 -17.44
N SER A 97 -3.23 21.87 -16.33
CA SER A 97 -4.09 23.06 -16.33
C SER A 97 -3.57 24.19 -17.22
N LYS A 98 -2.24 24.29 -17.40
CA LYS A 98 -1.61 25.28 -18.31
C LYS A 98 -1.71 24.88 -19.78
N CYS A 99 -2.04 23.62 -20.09
CA CYS A 99 -2.21 23.12 -21.44
C CYS A 99 -3.65 23.27 -21.96
N ASP A 100 -4.48 24.09 -21.30
CA ASP A 100 -5.91 24.25 -21.61
C ASP A 100 -6.71 22.94 -21.59
N MET A 101 -6.29 22.01 -20.73
CA MET A 101 -6.92 20.70 -20.54
C MET A 101 -7.56 20.61 -19.16
N ALA A 102 -8.61 19.78 -19.05
CA ALA A 102 -9.19 19.45 -17.76
C ALA A 102 -8.18 18.65 -16.93
N ALA A 103 -7.65 19.26 -15.87
CA ALA A 103 -6.73 18.59 -14.97
C ALA A 103 -7.46 17.53 -14.13
N PRO A 104 -6.84 16.35 -13.90
CA PRO A 104 -7.38 15.36 -12.99
C PRO A 104 -7.57 15.92 -11.57
N ALA A 105 -8.63 15.50 -10.89
CA ALA A 105 -8.81 15.76 -9.47
C ALA A 105 -7.74 15.01 -8.66
N LEU A 106 -7.45 15.50 -7.45
CA LEU A 106 -6.55 14.84 -6.51
C LEU A 106 -7.34 14.35 -5.29
N GLU A 107 -7.11 13.10 -4.92
CA GLU A 107 -7.67 12.50 -3.72
C GLU A 107 -6.55 11.88 -2.87
N VAL A 108 -6.27 12.52 -1.73
CA VAL A 108 -5.28 12.01 -0.79
C VAL A 108 -5.94 10.92 0.06
N VAL A 109 -5.40 9.71 -0.02
CA VAL A 109 -5.87 8.54 0.71
C VAL A 109 -4.92 8.26 1.87
N GLU A 110 -5.47 8.23 3.09
CA GLU A 110 -4.70 7.89 4.27
C GLU A 110 -4.18 6.45 4.18
N LYS A 111 -2.86 6.28 4.29
CA LYS A 111 -2.26 4.95 4.31
C LYS A 111 -2.48 4.32 5.69
N PRO A 112 -3.15 3.15 5.79
CA PRO A 112 -3.36 2.53 7.08
C PRO A 112 -2.02 2.06 7.69
N ALA A 113 -1.85 2.32 8.98
CA ALA A 113 -0.69 1.89 9.76
C ALA A 113 -0.75 0.38 10.07
N LEU A 114 -0.38 -0.44 9.08
CA LEU A 114 -0.48 -1.91 9.13
C LEU A 114 0.80 -2.62 9.60
N ARG A 115 1.84 -1.88 9.95
CA ARG A 115 3.08 -2.45 10.48
C ARG A 115 2.79 -3.15 11.81
N LEU A 116 3.23 -4.41 11.95
CA LEU A 116 2.93 -5.24 13.12
C LEU A 116 3.75 -4.90 14.37
N ARG A 117 4.82 -4.11 14.21
CA ARG A 117 5.75 -3.71 15.26
C ARG A 117 6.16 -2.26 15.11
N GLY A 118 6.67 -1.67 16.18
CA GLY A 118 7.27 -0.33 16.13
C GLY A 118 8.45 -0.26 15.17
N GLU A 119 8.82 0.96 14.77
CA GLU A 119 10.06 1.19 14.03
C GLU A 119 11.26 0.76 14.88
N GLY A 120 12.24 0.10 14.25
CA GLY A 120 13.42 -0.44 14.93
C GLY A 120 13.18 -1.67 15.82
N GLU A 121 11.94 -2.14 15.97
CA GLU A 121 11.62 -3.28 16.84
C GLU A 121 11.75 -4.65 16.15
N GLY A 122 12.86 -5.33 16.42
CA GLY A 122 13.12 -6.69 15.93
C GLY A 122 13.41 -6.75 14.43
N PRO A 123 13.38 -7.94 13.82
CA PRO A 123 13.76 -8.09 12.41
C PRO A 123 12.71 -7.47 11.48
N GLU A 124 13.16 -6.63 10.54
CA GLU A 124 12.31 -5.96 9.54
C GLU A 124 11.42 -6.95 8.77
N ALA A 125 11.96 -8.13 8.44
CA ALA A 125 11.21 -9.19 7.75
C ALA A 125 10.00 -9.74 8.53
N GLU A 126 9.93 -9.49 9.84
CA GLU A 126 8.81 -9.86 10.71
C GLU A 126 7.88 -8.68 11.05
N ALA A 127 8.18 -7.46 10.58
CA ALA A 127 7.39 -6.26 10.84
C ALA A 127 6.15 -6.15 9.91
N ASP A 128 6.21 -6.74 8.72
CA ASP A 128 5.14 -6.67 7.72
C ASP A 128 4.55 -8.04 7.39
N LEU A 129 3.29 -8.05 6.94
CA LEU A 129 2.64 -9.20 6.33
C LEU A 129 2.68 -9.10 4.81
N PHE A 130 3.13 -10.17 4.17
CA PHE A 130 3.15 -10.27 2.71
C PHE A 130 2.00 -11.14 2.23
N ILE A 131 1.45 -10.82 1.05
CA ILE A 131 0.41 -11.63 0.41
C ILE A 131 0.89 -13.08 0.11
N THR A 132 2.20 -13.28 0.05
CA THR A 132 2.86 -14.56 -0.17
C THR A 132 3.16 -15.33 1.10
N ASP A 133 2.89 -14.77 2.29
CA ASP A 133 3.11 -15.44 3.57
C ASP A 133 2.21 -16.67 3.71
N MET A 134 2.79 -17.78 4.16
CA MET A 134 2.05 -19.01 4.43
C MET A 134 1.33 -18.89 5.78
N GLN A 135 0.40 -19.82 6.04
CA GLN A 135 -0.41 -19.77 7.26
C GLN A 135 0.42 -19.72 8.54
N ALA A 136 1.50 -20.49 8.59
CA ALA A 136 2.43 -20.50 9.70
C ALA A 136 3.15 -19.15 9.87
N ASP A 137 3.53 -18.49 8.77
CA ASP A 137 4.21 -17.19 8.80
C ASP A 137 3.29 -16.10 9.33
N VAL A 138 2.04 -16.05 8.84
CA VAL A 138 1.01 -15.10 9.31
C VAL A 138 0.78 -15.28 10.81
N ASN A 139 0.55 -16.52 11.26
CA ASN A 139 0.32 -16.81 12.68
C ASN A 139 1.53 -16.44 13.54
N LYS A 140 2.75 -16.74 13.07
CA LYS A 140 4.00 -16.38 13.76
C LYS A 140 4.16 -14.87 13.88
N LYS A 141 3.93 -14.12 12.80
CA LYS A 141 4.06 -12.66 12.76
C LYS A 141 3.02 -11.98 13.64
N ILE A 142 1.74 -12.36 13.53
CA ILE A 142 0.65 -11.84 14.38
C ILE A 142 0.87 -12.16 15.86
N LYS A 143 1.34 -13.37 16.19
CA LYS A 143 1.68 -13.71 17.59
C LYS A 143 2.70 -12.73 18.18
N LYS A 144 3.70 -12.33 17.38
CA LYS A 144 4.75 -11.39 17.76
C LYS A 144 4.41 -9.91 17.50
N ALA A 145 3.21 -9.60 17.02
CA ALA A 145 2.79 -8.21 16.85
C ALA A 145 2.69 -7.51 18.20
N PHE A 146 2.97 -6.21 18.24
CA PHE A 146 2.78 -5.41 19.46
C PHE A 146 1.28 -5.39 19.83
N SER A 147 0.97 -5.55 21.12
CA SER A 147 -0.41 -5.63 21.63
C SER A 147 -0.38 -5.64 23.16
N GLU A 148 -0.25 -4.47 23.74
CA GLU A 148 -0.28 -4.28 25.19
C GLU A 148 -1.75 -4.23 25.68
N PRO A 149 -2.15 -5.00 26.72
CA PRO A 149 -3.52 -4.99 27.23
C PRO A 149 -4.01 -3.58 27.59
N GLY A 150 -5.22 -3.21 27.14
CA GLY A 150 -5.79 -1.87 27.40
C GLY A 150 -5.23 -0.74 26.51
N ASN A 151 -4.06 -0.93 25.89
CA ASN A 151 -3.47 0.09 25.00
C ASN A 151 -4.09 0.00 23.59
N ALA A 152 -5.24 0.64 23.43
CA ALA A 152 -5.94 0.71 22.15
C ALA A 152 -5.36 1.77 21.18
N THR A 153 -4.47 2.65 21.64
CA THR A 153 -3.86 3.71 20.83
C THR A 153 -2.85 3.16 19.85
N PHE A 154 -2.01 2.21 20.29
CA PHE A 154 -1.05 1.53 19.42
C PHE A 154 -1.19 0.01 19.57
N CYS A 155 -2.09 -0.56 18.77
CA CYS A 155 -2.29 -2.01 18.70
C CYS A 155 -2.46 -2.44 17.23
N PRO A 156 -1.36 -2.81 16.54
CA PRO A 156 -1.42 -3.24 15.15
C PRO A 156 -2.51 -4.29 14.82
N PRO A 157 -2.78 -5.30 15.67
CA PRO A 157 -3.91 -6.20 15.44
C PRO A 157 -5.26 -5.48 15.29
N LEU A 158 -5.55 -4.44 16.08
CA LEU A 158 -6.77 -3.63 15.92
C LEU A 158 -6.75 -2.85 14.60
N SER A 159 -5.61 -2.27 14.22
CA SER A 159 -5.45 -1.58 12.94
C SER A 159 -5.77 -2.47 11.75
N TRP A 160 -5.34 -3.74 11.78
CA TRP A 160 -5.68 -4.73 10.76
C TRP A 160 -7.16 -5.07 10.71
N VAL A 161 -7.84 -5.13 11.87
CA VAL A 161 -9.28 -5.36 11.89
C VAL A 161 -10.02 -4.19 11.26
N ARG A 162 -9.69 -2.96 11.67
CA ARG A 162 -10.29 -1.72 11.18
C ARG A 162 -10.09 -1.51 9.68
N ALA A 163 -8.84 -1.62 9.21
CA ALA A 163 -8.49 -1.21 7.86
C ALA A 163 -8.65 -2.32 6.80
N VAL A 164 -8.69 -3.60 7.20
CA VAL A 164 -8.70 -4.72 6.26
C VAL A 164 -9.85 -5.70 6.54
N LEU A 165 -9.94 -6.25 7.75
CA LEU A 165 -10.84 -7.38 7.98
C LEU A 165 -12.32 -6.98 7.99
N LEU A 166 -12.69 -5.89 8.67
CA LEU A 166 -14.07 -5.39 8.68
C LEU A 166 -14.52 -4.90 7.30
N PRO A 167 -13.75 -4.09 6.55
CA PRO A 167 -14.13 -3.69 5.19
C PRO A 167 -14.37 -4.87 4.24
N LEU A 168 -13.60 -5.96 4.37
CA LEU A 168 -13.73 -7.13 3.50
C LEU A 168 -14.84 -8.10 3.94
N ASN A 169 -15.00 -8.33 5.24
CA ASN A 169 -15.89 -9.37 5.76
C ASN A 169 -17.18 -8.83 6.38
N LYS A 170 -17.31 -7.52 6.56
CA LYS A 170 -18.37 -6.80 7.31
C LYS A 170 -18.44 -7.10 8.80
N GLU A 171 -17.96 -8.27 9.23
CA GLU A 171 -17.94 -8.72 10.61
C GLU A 171 -16.57 -9.32 10.98
N PHE A 172 -16.22 -9.22 12.25
CA PHE A 172 -15.02 -9.82 12.84
C PHE A 172 -15.40 -10.65 14.07
N VAL A 173 -15.11 -11.94 14.03
CA VAL A 173 -15.49 -12.88 15.10
C VAL A 173 -14.27 -13.22 15.96
N VAL A 174 -14.39 -13.00 17.27
CA VAL A 174 -13.44 -13.46 18.28
C VAL A 174 -14.02 -14.68 18.97
N SER A 175 -13.44 -15.85 18.70
CA SER A 175 -13.80 -17.08 19.43
C SER A 175 -12.95 -17.24 20.69
N ARG A 176 -13.59 -17.30 21.85
CA ARG A 176 -12.94 -17.37 23.16
C ARG A 176 -13.75 -18.22 24.12
N LYS A 177 -13.08 -18.74 25.16
CA LYS A 177 -13.73 -19.62 26.15
C LYS A 177 -14.89 -18.89 26.86
N PRO A 178 -15.92 -19.61 27.33
CA PRO A 178 -17.00 -19.02 28.13
C PRO A 178 -16.49 -18.20 29.33
N ASP A 179 -15.45 -18.70 30.01
CA ASP A 179 -14.80 -18.03 31.15
C ASP A 179 -14.16 -16.68 30.79
N ASN A 180 -13.85 -16.47 29.50
CA ASN A 180 -13.32 -15.21 28.98
C ASN A 180 -14.41 -14.33 28.33
N GLY A 181 -15.69 -14.61 28.59
CA GLY A 181 -16.82 -13.87 28.03
C GLY A 181 -17.42 -14.44 26.74
N GLY A 182 -16.98 -15.62 26.31
CA GLY A 182 -17.55 -16.36 25.16
C GLY A 182 -17.35 -15.70 23.80
N ASP A 183 -17.70 -16.41 22.73
CA ASP A 183 -17.59 -15.92 21.36
C ASP A 183 -18.35 -14.58 21.18
N LYS A 184 -17.68 -13.59 20.55
CA LYS A 184 -18.25 -12.28 20.27
C LYS A 184 -17.98 -11.88 18.82
N THR A 185 -19.00 -11.31 18.18
CA THR A 185 -18.92 -10.76 16.83
C THR A 185 -18.94 -9.24 16.89
N TYR A 186 -18.01 -8.61 16.19
CA TYR A 186 -17.91 -7.15 16.05
C TYR A 186 -18.24 -6.74 14.62
N THR A 187 -19.07 -5.72 14.47
CA THR A 187 -19.40 -5.10 13.16
C THR A 187 -18.81 -3.69 13.02
N SER A 188 -18.26 -3.15 14.11
CA SER A 188 -17.60 -1.84 14.19
C SER A 188 -16.21 -2.01 14.81
N ALA A 189 -15.25 -1.25 14.28
CA ALA A 189 -13.90 -1.19 14.83
C ALA A 189 -13.87 -0.45 16.18
N GLU A 190 -14.79 0.49 16.37
CA GLU A 190 -14.96 1.30 17.57
C GLU A 190 -15.39 0.42 18.75
N ASP A 191 -16.38 -0.46 18.57
CA ASP A 191 -16.82 -1.40 19.61
C ASP A 191 -15.69 -2.36 20.01
N LEU A 192 -14.92 -2.86 19.04
CA LEU A 192 -13.76 -3.71 19.30
C LEU A 192 -12.68 -2.95 20.09
N GLN A 193 -12.46 -1.69 19.76
CA GLN A 193 -11.48 -0.83 20.41
C GLN A 193 -11.87 -0.53 21.86
N VAL A 194 -13.16 -0.27 22.11
CA VAL A 194 -13.71 -0.05 23.47
C VAL A 194 -13.50 -1.29 24.34
N ASP A 195 -13.91 -2.47 23.86
CA ASP A 195 -13.73 -3.74 24.58
C ASP A 195 -12.25 -4.04 24.85
N TYR A 196 -11.36 -3.73 23.91
CA TYR A 196 -9.92 -3.92 24.11
C TYR A 196 -9.34 -2.93 25.14
N ALA A 197 -9.80 -1.68 25.11
CA ALA A 197 -9.37 -0.63 26.04
C ALA A 197 -9.88 -0.87 27.48
N SER A 198 -11.10 -1.39 27.64
CA SER A 198 -11.67 -1.74 28.96
C SER A 198 -11.02 -2.99 29.57
N GLY A 199 -10.36 -3.80 28.75
CA GLY A 199 -9.81 -5.10 29.15
C GLY A 199 -10.78 -6.27 28.97
N ASP A 200 -12.00 -6.02 28.51
CA ASP A 200 -12.99 -7.06 28.20
C ASP A 200 -12.53 -7.96 27.06
N LEU A 201 -11.64 -7.47 26.18
CA LEU A 201 -10.96 -8.25 25.14
C LEU A 201 -9.45 -8.30 25.39
N HIS A 202 -8.94 -9.50 25.74
CA HIS A 202 -7.52 -9.71 25.99
C HIS A 202 -6.71 -9.91 24.67
N PRO A 203 -5.45 -9.45 24.59
CA PRO A 203 -4.57 -9.69 23.43
C PRO A 203 -4.44 -11.16 23.03
N GLY A 204 -4.49 -12.05 24.01
CA GLY A 204 -4.42 -13.50 23.84
C GLY A 204 -5.60 -14.08 23.05
N ASP A 205 -6.75 -13.41 23.03
CA ASP A 205 -7.93 -13.80 22.26
C ASP A 205 -8.00 -13.02 20.93
N LEU A 206 -7.63 -11.73 20.94
CA LEU A 206 -7.59 -10.88 19.75
C LEU A 206 -6.62 -11.42 18.69
N LYS A 207 -5.36 -11.69 19.06
CA LYS A 207 -4.32 -12.09 18.09
C LYS A 207 -4.67 -13.37 17.33
N PRO A 208 -5.11 -14.47 17.97
CA PRO A 208 -5.53 -15.66 17.23
C PRO A 208 -6.72 -15.41 16.30
N ALA A 209 -7.70 -14.59 16.73
CA ALA A 209 -8.84 -14.23 15.88
C ALA A 209 -8.40 -13.46 14.63
N VAL A 210 -7.51 -12.46 14.78
CA VAL A 210 -6.91 -11.71 13.67
C VAL A 210 -6.13 -12.65 12.74
N GLY A 211 -5.28 -13.51 13.29
CA GLY A 211 -4.50 -14.48 12.50
C GLY A 211 -5.38 -15.45 11.71
N LYS A 212 -6.49 -15.92 12.29
CA LYS A 212 -7.48 -16.77 11.62
C LYS A 212 -8.17 -16.02 10.47
N ALA A 213 -8.66 -14.81 10.73
CA ALA A 213 -9.36 -13.99 9.74
C ALA A 213 -8.44 -13.60 8.56
N LEU A 214 -7.21 -13.17 8.84
CA LEU A 214 -6.21 -12.87 7.80
C LEU A 214 -5.88 -14.10 6.96
N ASN A 215 -5.75 -15.26 7.58
CA ASN A 215 -5.52 -16.50 6.84
C ASN A 215 -6.70 -16.93 5.98
N ALA A 216 -7.94 -16.62 6.37
CA ALA A 216 -9.11 -16.84 5.53
C ALA A 216 -9.06 -15.94 4.28
N VAL A 217 -8.78 -14.64 4.47
CA VAL A 217 -8.62 -13.68 3.36
C VAL A 217 -7.49 -14.12 2.42
N LEU A 218 -6.29 -14.36 2.94
CA LEU A 218 -5.14 -14.82 2.15
C LEU A 218 -5.37 -16.20 1.53
N GLY A 219 -6.13 -17.06 2.19
CA GLY A 219 -6.55 -18.36 1.67
C GLY A 219 -7.27 -18.28 0.33
N SER A 220 -8.10 -17.24 0.14
CA SER A 220 -8.81 -17.00 -1.12
C SER A 220 -7.89 -16.54 -2.26
N VAL A 221 -6.77 -15.88 -1.92
CA VAL A 221 -5.83 -15.30 -2.90
C VAL A 221 -4.71 -16.28 -3.27
N ARG A 222 -4.23 -17.08 -2.30
CA ARG A 222 -3.10 -18.01 -2.45
C ARG A 222 -3.18 -18.93 -3.69
N PRO A 223 -4.34 -19.49 -4.09
CA PRO A 223 -4.43 -20.29 -5.31
C PRO A 223 -3.97 -19.54 -6.56
N GLY A 224 -4.39 -18.29 -6.72
CA GLY A 224 -4.02 -17.43 -7.86
C GLY A 224 -2.52 -17.07 -7.89
N LEU A 225 -1.84 -17.16 -6.76
CA LEU A 225 -0.40 -16.90 -6.64
C LEU A 225 0.47 -18.09 -7.06
N LYS A 226 -0.09 -19.29 -7.28
CA LYS A 226 0.70 -20.51 -7.60
C LYS A 226 1.16 -20.56 -9.07
N THR A 227 1.72 -19.47 -9.59
CA THR A 227 2.21 -19.38 -10.97
C THR A 227 3.72 -19.61 -11.05
N ASN A 228 4.19 -20.17 -12.18
CA ASN A 228 5.63 -20.32 -12.43
C ASN A 228 6.34 -18.96 -12.58
N VAL A 229 5.61 -17.95 -13.08
CA VAL A 229 6.09 -16.57 -13.20
C VAL A 229 6.41 -15.99 -11.83
N LEU A 230 5.46 -16.07 -10.88
CA LEU A 230 5.67 -15.56 -9.52
C LEU A 230 6.80 -16.30 -8.81
N LYS A 231 6.83 -17.65 -8.89
CA LYS A 231 7.91 -18.45 -8.29
C LYS A 231 9.29 -18.04 -8.82
N THR A 232 9.39 -17.78 -10.11
CA THR A 232 10.65 -17.34 -10.74
C THR A 232 11.04 -15.93 -10.28
N ALA A 233 10.07 -15.01 -10.23
CA ALA A 233 10.28 -13.66 -9.73
C ALA A 233 10.76 -13.65 -8.26
N GLN A 234 10.12 -14.44 -7.39
CA GLN A 234 10.51 -14.59 -5.98
C GLN A 234 11.95 -15.11 -5.83
N LYS A 235 12.34 -16.13 -6.62
CA LYS A 235 13.71 -16.65 -6.60
C LYS A 235 14.73 -15.59 -7.03
N LYS A 236 14.43 -14.83 -8.09
CA LYS A 236 15.30 -13.75 -8.57
C LYS A 236 15.45 -12.64 -7.52
N LEU A 237 14.34 -12.22 -6.91
CA LEU A 237 14.35 -11.21 -5.85
C LEU A 237 15.15 -11.69 -4.64
N ALA A 238 14.94 -12.91 -4.17
CA ALA A 238 15.70 -13.48 -3.05
C ALA A 238 17.22 -13.56 -3.34
N ALA A 239 17.59 -13.94 -4.56
CA ALA A 239 18.99 -13.95 -4.99
C ALA A 239 19.60 -12.54 -5.01
N TYR A 240 18.86 -11.56 -5.51
CA TYR A 240 19.26 -10.15 -5.53
C TYR A 240 19.47 -9.59 -4.12
N VAL A 241 18.52 -9.79 -3.22
CA VAL A 241 18.61 -9.33 -1.82
C VAL A 241 19.81 -9.96 -1.13
N LYS A 242 20.03 -11.27 -1.32
CA LYS A 242 21.20 -11.98 -0.76
C LYS A 242 22.52 -11.42 -1.31
N ALA A 243 22.59 -11.09 -2.59
CA ALA A 243 23.77 -10.49 -3.20
C ALA A 243 24.06 -9.08 -2.63
N LYS A 244 23.02 -8.25 -2.47
CA LYS A 244 23.14 -6.90 -1.90
C LYS A 244 23.57 -6.91 -0.43
N HIS A 245 23.05 -7.82 0.40
CA HIS A 245 23.52 -7.95 1.79
C HIS A 245 25.00 -8.33 1.87
N LYS A 246 25.49 -9.21 0.99
CA LYS A 246 26.93 -9.55 0.93
C LYS A 246 27.83 -8.39 0.51
N GLN A 247 27.30 -7.44 -0.27
CA GLN A 247 28.04 -6.25 -0.68
C GLN A 247 28.12 -5.20 0.43
N LYS A 248 27.08 -5.07 1.27
CA LYS A 248 27.09 -4.18 2.45
C LYS A 248 27.93 -4.70 3.62
N SER A 249 28.18 -6.01 3.66
CA SER A 249 29.00 -6.65 4.71
C SER A 249 30.49 -6.77 4.35
N LYS A 250 30.91 -6.22 3.21
CA LYS A 250 32.30 -6.10 2.76
C LYS A 250 32.69 -4.64 2.78
#